data_AF-A0A0S8AHL9-F1
#
_entry.id   AF-A0A0S8AHL9-F1
#
_cell.length_a   1.000
_cell.length_b   1.000
_cell.length_c   1.000
_cell.angle_alpha   90.00
_cell.angle_beta   90.00
_cell.angle_gamma   90.00
#
_symmetry.space_group_name_H-M   'P 1'
#
loop_
_entity.id
_entity.type
_entity.pdbx_description
1 polymer ?
#
loop_
_entity_poly.entity_id
_entity_poly.type
_entity_poly.pdbx_seq_one_letter_code
_entity_poly.pdbx_strand_id
1 'polypeptide(L)'
;MKDEKKEISRREILIGTGKIAAGAAIVSVGAAGLIAPRSSKAAQFPWGYTKLDVQHVGDIAYEEWYKNFCCQAVVTGLIKPLQQKMGEPYASLPLDAFKWGHGGGVGWGTLCGSLNGAGMATGFIAGPEGEKIINDVIAWYAGTELPIYKPASPKGNFRNVNQSDSPLCHISVGKWMEKEGVKFFSPERKERCARISADVAMKTASLLNDWADGKYKPAHGSNVKDNGITTQENCMECHGDKVPTPIT
;
A
#
# COMPACT_ATOMS: atom_id res chain seq x y z
N MET A 1 4.72 17.23 -63.71
CA MET A 1 3.44 17.10 -62.99
C MET A 1 3.75 17.05 -61.51
N LYS A 2 3.06 17.88 -60.72
CA LYS A 2 3.36 18.14 -59.31
C LYS A 2 3.05 16.93 -58.43
N ASP A 3 3.95 16.68 -57.46
CA ASP A 3 3.74 15.81 -56.31
C ASP A 3 2.66 16.38 -55.38
N GLU A 4 1.65 15.58 -55.04
CA GLU A 4 0.76 15.83 -53.91
C GLU A 4 0.70 14.54 -53.06
N LYS A 5 1.48 14.50 -51.98
CA LYS A 5 1.31 13.52 -50.89
C LYS A 5 0.05 13.90 -50.12
N LYS A 6 -1.00 13.10 -50.24
CA LYS A 6 -2.19 13.21 -49.39
C LYS A 6 -1.88 12.63 -48.01
N GLU A 7 -1.67 13.49 -47.00
CA GLU A 7 -1.60 13.07 -45.60
C GLU A 7 -2.96 12.53 -45.16
N ILE A 8 -3.01 11.24 -44.83
CA ILE A 8 -4.18 10.62 -44.22
C ILE A 8 -4.20 11.00 -42.75
N SER A 9 -5.22 11.76 -42.34
CA SER A 9 -5.39 12.16 -40.95
C SER A 9 -5.85 10.98 -40.10
N ARG A 10 -5.31 10.88 -38.87
CA ARG A 10 -5.62 9.85 -37.86
C ARG A 10 -7.13 9.65 -37.59
N ARG A 11 -7.95 10.64 -37.97
CA ARG A 11 -9.42 10.62 -37.84
C ARG A 11 -10.11 9.70 -38.86
N GLU A 12 -9.54 9.50 -40.05
CA GLU A 12 -10.12 8.60 -41.07
C GLU A 12 -9.93 7.12 -40.71
N ILE A 13 -8.81 6.79 -40.04
CA ILE A 13 -8.52 5.43 -39.55
C ILE A 13 -9.53 5.01 -38.47
N LEU A 14 -9.92 5.93 -37.58
CA LEU A 14 -10.88 5.66 -36.49
C LEU A 14 -12.33 5.52 -36.98
N ILE A 15 -12.69 6.15 -38.10
CA ILE A 15 -14.05 6.04 -38.68
C ILE A 15 -14.17 4.79 -39.56
N GLY A 16 -13.08 4.32 -40.18
CA GLY A 16 -13.06 3.15 -41.05
C GLY A 16 -13.21 1.79 -40.34
N THR A 17 -12.96 1.70 -39.02
CA THR A 17 -13.00 0.42 -38.29
C THR A 17 -14.40 -0.05 -37.92
N GLY A 18 -15.43 0.80 -38.11
CA GLY A 18 -16.80 0.51 -37.67
C GLY A 18 -17.69 -0.30 -38.62
N LYS A 19 -17.20 -0.80 -39.77
CA LYS A 19 -18.04 -1.44 -40.79
C LYS A 19 -17.47 -2.71 -41.45
N ILE A 20 -17.04 -3.71 -40.68
CA ILE A 20 -16.84 -5.05 -41.26
C ILE A 20 -17.50 -6.10 -40.38
N ALA A 21 -18.71 -6.50 -40.78
CA ALA A 21 -19.36 -7.72 -40.35
C ALA A 21 -19.47 -8.67 -41.55
N ALA A 22 -19.23 -9.96 -41.29
CA ALA A 22 -19.49 -11.17 -42.10
C ALA A 22 -18.55 -11.52 -43.29
N GLY A 23 -17.89 -12.70 -43.20
CA GLY A 23 -17.70 -13.60 -44.34
C GLY A 23 -16.27 -13.86 -44.87
N ALA A 24 -15.68 -14.99 -44.43
CA ALA A 24 -14.70 -15.88 -45.08
C ALA A 24 -13.41 -15.37 -45.82
N ALA A 25 -12.27 -15.68 -45.17
CA ALA A 25 -11.00 -16.25 -45.66
C ALA A 25 -10.17 -15.60 -46.80
N ILE A 26 -8.91 -15.24 -46.48
CA ILE A 26 -7.69 -15.92 -46.98
C ILE A 26 -6.52 -15.52 -46.04
N VAL A 27 -5.83 -16.53 -45.52
CA VAL A 27 -4.60 -16.39 -44.72
C VAL A 27 -3.43 -16.16 -45.68
N SER A 28 -2.79 -14.99 -45.59
CA SER A 28 -1.42 -14.80 -46.08
C SER A 28 -0.50 -14.64 -44.87
N VAL A 29 0.41 -15.60 -44.74
CA VAL A 29 1.44 -15.68 -43.72
C VAL A 29 2.45 -14.54 -43.92
N GLY A 30 2.64 -13.69 -42.91
CA GLY A 30 3.73 -12.72 -42.91
C GLY A 30 3.61 -11.60 -41.88
N ALA A 31 4.40 -11.69 -40.81
CA ALA A 31 4.87 -10.58 -39.98
C ALA A 31 3.81 -9.69 -39.29
N ALA A 32 3.18 -10.21 -38.24
CA ALA A 32 3.00 -9.52 -36.97
C ALA A 32 2.20 -10.47 -36.08
N GLY A 33 2.79 -10.89 -34.96
CA GLY A 33 2.00 -11.40 -33.85
C GLY A 33 1.11 -10.28 -33.36
N LEU A 34 -0.06 -10.13 -33.98
CA LEU A 34 -1.16 -9.37 -33.42
C LEU A 34 -1.59 -10.14 -32.19
N ILE A 35 -0.96 -9.79 -31.06
CA ILE A 35 -1.52 -10.01 -29.74
C ILE A 35 -2.90 -9.38 -29.83
N ALA A 36 -3.93 -10.21 -30.06
CA ALA A 36 -5.29 -9.79 -29.85
C ALA A 36 -5.30 -9.24 -28.42
N PRO A 37 -5.61 -7.95 -28.20
CA PRO A 37 -5.78 -7.48 -26.84
C PRO A 37 -6.87 -8.37 -26.26
N ARG A 38 -6.51 -9.23 -25.31
CA ARG A 38 -7.51 -9.83 -24.43
C ARG A 38 -8.21 -8.63 -23.85
N SER A 39 -9.43 -8.37 -24.29
CA SER A 39 -10.33 -7.48 -23.61
C SER A 39 -10.56 -8.11 -22.24
N SER A 40 -9.68 -7.82 -21.28
CA SER A 40 -10.02 -8.00 -19.89
C SER A 40 -11.13 -6.99 -19.65
N LYS A 41 -12.32 -7.47 -19.32
CA LYS A 41 -13.29 -6.60 -18.66
C LYS A 41 -12.54 -5.98 -17.49
N ALA A 42 -12.50 -4.65 -17.42
CA ALA A 42 -11.87 -3.96 -16.30
C ALA A 42 -12.44 -4.56 -15.01
N ALA A 43 -11.57 -5.07 -14.15
CA ALA A 43 -12.01 -5.72 -12.93
C ALA A 43 -12.84 -4.72 -12.11
N GLN A 44 -14.01 -5.15 -11.65
CA GLN A 44 -14.87 -4.31 -10.84
C GLN A 44 -14.14 -3.99 -9.53
N PHE A 45 -13.99 -2.70 -9.25
CA PHE A 45 -13.42 -2.21 -8.00
C PHE A 45 -14.56 -2.05 -6.96
N PRO A 46 -14.37 -2.43 -5.68
CA PRO A 46 -13.17 -3.05 -5.10
C PRO A 46 -13.02 -4.53 -5.48
N TRP A 47 -11.81 -5.07 -5.36
CA TRP A 47 -11.44 -6.39 -5.90
C TRP A 47 -11.87 -7.58 -5.03
N GLY A 48 -12.43 -7.32 -3.85
CA GLY A 48 -12.94 -8.35 -2.95
C GLY A 48 -11.84 -9.03 -2.14
N TYR A 49 -12.23 -9.94 -1.25
CA TYR A 49 -11.32 -10.52 -0.26
C TYR A 49 -11.61 -11.99 -0.01
N THR A 50 -10.56 -12.74 0.32
CA THR A 50 -10.65 -14.05 0.95
C THR A 50 -9.77 -14.04 2.20
N LYS A 51 -10.20 -14.73 3.25
CA LYS A 51 -9.51 -14.68 4.54
C LYS A 51 -8.04 -15.08 4.43
N LEU A 52 -7.22 -14.29 5.09
CA LEU A 52 -5.78 -14.48 5.13
C LEU A 52 -5.37 -15.10 6.46
N ASP A 53 -4.32 -15.93 6.41
CA ASP A 53 -3.63 -16.34 7.61
C ASP A 53 -2.82 -15.15 8.12
N VAL A 54 -3.16 -14.67 9.31
CA VAL A 54 -2.58 -13.45 9.90
C VAL A 54 -1.07 -13.62 10.12
N GLN A 55 -0.64 -14.78 10.64
CA GLN A 55 0.77 -15.03 10.92
C GLN A 55 1.57 -15.09 9.60
N HIS A 56 1.05 -15.81 8.61
CA HIS A 56 1.70 -15.93 7.31
C HIS A 56 1.87 -14.56 6.61
N VAL A 57 0.87 -13.68 6.72
CA VAL A 57 0.97 -12.29 6.23
C VAL A 57 2.11 -11.54 6.91
N GLY A 58 2.22 -11.66 8.24
CA GLY A 58 3.30 -11.06 9.03
C GLY A 58 4.67 -11.57 8.62
N ASP A 59 4.82 -12.88 8.45
CA ASP A 59 6.07 -13.52 8.06
C ASP A 59 6.55 -13.04 6.68
N ILE A 60 5.64 -12.95 5.69
CA ILE A 60 5.96 -12.40 4.37
C ILE A 60 6.42 -10.95 4.49
N ALA A 61 5.68 -10.11 5.23
CA ALA A 61 6.01 -8.70 5.37
C ALA A 61 7.36 -8.49 6.09
N TYR A 62 7.67 -9.28 7.12
CA TYR A 62 8.98 -9.24 7.77
C TYR A 62 10.11 -9.57 6.79
N GLU A 63 10.00 -10.67 6.04
CA GLU A 63 11.05 -11.09 5.13
C GLU A 63 11.23 -10.15 3.94
N GLU A 64 10.12 -9.67 3.36
CA GLU A 64 10.14 -8.76 2.23
C GLU A 64 10.69 -7.37 2.60
N TRP A 65 10.60 -6.97 3.87
CA TRP A 65 11.16 -5.69 4.32
C TRP A 65 12.66 -5.57 4.00
N TYR A 66 13.43 -6.64 4.16
CA TYR A 66 14.88 -6.61 3.93
C TYR A 66 15.25 -6.48 2.45
N LYS A 67 14.32 -6.74 1.53
CA LYS A 67 14.51 -6.59 0.07
C LYS A 67 13.92 -5.28 -0.46
N ASN A 68 12.76 -4.93 0.08
CA ASN A 68 11.82 -4.02 -0.55
C ASN A 68 11.32 -2.89 0.36
N PHE A 69 11.76 -2.87 1.63
CA PHE A 69 11.39 -1.90 2.65
C PHE A 69 9.89 -1.88 2.97
N CYS A 70 9.51 -1.03 3.92
CA CYS A 70 8.24 -1.10 4.63
C CYS A 70 6.97 -1.04 3.77
N CYS A 71 6.91 -0.17 2.77
CA CYS A 71 5.70 -0.02 1.95
C CYS A 71 5.42 -1.26 1.11
N GLN A 72 6.36 -1.62 0.23
CA GLN A 72 6.19 -2.80 -0.60
C GLN A 72 6.11 -4.09 0.24
N ALA A 73 6.80 -4.19 1.37
CA ALA A 73 6.72 -5.35 2.24
C ALA A 73 5.31 -5.59 2.77
N VAL A 74 4.63 -4.55 3.26
CA VAL A 74 3.24 -4.68 3.73
C VAL A 74 2.29 -4.98 2.58
N VAL A 75 2.43 -4.29 1.43
CA VAL A 75 1.59 -4.61 0.26
C VAL A 75 1.80 -6.07 -0.17
N THR A 76 3.05 -6.53 -0.21
CA THR A 76 3.36 -7.93 -0.58
C THR A 76 2.78 -8.91 0.42
N GLY A 77 2.90 -8.63 1.73
CA GLY A 77 2.32 -9.47 2.78
C GLY A 77 0.82 -9.66 2.62
N LEU A 78 0.09 -8.60 2.28
CA LEU A 78 -1.37 -8.63 2.14
C LEU A 78 -1.84 -9.13 0.77
N ILE A 79 -1.19 -8.69 -0.31
CA ILE A 79 -1.66 -8.93 -1.68
C ILE A 79 -1.14 -10.25 -2.25
N LYS A 80 0.10 -10.67 -1.98
CA LYS A 80 0.67 -11.89 -2.57
C LYS A 80 -0.16 -13.15 -2.23
N PRO A 81 -0.67 -13.35 -1.00
CA PRO A 81 -1.60 -14.44 -0.72
C PRO A 81 -2.90 -14.34 -1.52
N LEU A 82 -3.41 -13.12 -1.77
CA LEU A 82 -4.61 -12.91 -2.60
C LEU A 82 -4.34 -13.19 -4.08
N GLN A 83 -3.15 -12.87 -4.60
CA GLN A 83 -2.74 -13.28 -5.96
C GLN A 83 -2.82 -14.79 -6.13
N GLN A 84 -2.35 -15.55 -5.13
CA GLN A 84 -2.35 -17.01 -5.15
C GLN A 84 -3.75 -17.60 -5.01
N LYS A 85 -4.60 -17.02 -4.14
CA LYS A 85 -5.92 -17.58 -3.83
C LYS A 85 -7.03 -17.12 -4.78
N MET A 86 -6.96 -15.90 -5.30
CA MET A 86 -8.05 -15.27 -6.07
C MET A 86 -7.71 -15.05 -7.56
N GLY A 87 -6.42 -15.01 -7.93
CA GLY A 87 -6.03 -14.74 -9.31
C GLY A 87 -6.27 -13.28 -9.70
N GLU A 88 -6.85 -13.04 -10.88
CA GLU A 88 -7.16 -11.69 -11.36
C GLU A 88 -8.24 -10.99 -10.50
N PRO A 89 -8.14 -9.67 -10.24
CA PRO A 89 -7.12 -8.74 -10.75
C PRO A 89 -5.81 -8.68 -9.96
N TYR A 90 -5.73 -9.36 -8.81
CA TYR A 90 -4.54 -9.32 -7.97
C TYR A 90 -3.31 -9.83 -8.72
N ALA A 91 -3.46 -10.92 -9.48
CA ALA A 91 -2.37 -11.56 -10.22
C ALA A 91 -1.63 -10.59 -11.16
N SER A 92 -2.33 -9.62 -11.73
CA SER A 92 -1.75 -8.60 -12.61
C SER A 92 -1.19 -7.37 -11.88
N LEU A 93 -1.33 -7.26 -10.56
CA LEU A 93 -0.84 -6.09 -9.81
C LEU A 93 0.70 -6.13 -9.66
N PRO A 94 1.44 -5.13 -10.18
CA PRO A 94 2.91 -5.11 -10.09
C PRO A 94 3.35 -4.59 -8.71
N LEU A 95 3.63 -5.51 -7.78
CA LEU A 95 3.97 -5.17 -6.38
C LEU A 95 5.22 -4.28 -6.23
N ASP A 96 6.18 -4.37 -7.15
CA ASP A 96 7.39 -3.54 -7.14
C ASP A 96 7.09 -2.04 -7.28
N ALA A 97 5.94 -1.69 -7.87
CA ALA A 97 5.51 -0.30 -8.00
C ALA A 97 5.28 0.39 -6.64
N PHE A 98 5.16 -0.36 -5.54
CA PHE A 98 4.92 0.21 -4.20
C PHE A 98 6.19 0.51 -3.41
N LYS A 99 7.37 0.22 -3.96
CA LYS A 99 8.66 0.43 -3.26
C LYS A 99 8.86 1.88 -2.83
N TRP A 100 8.47 2.85 -3.68
CA TRP A 100 8.69 4.28 -3.46
C TRP A 100 8.15 4.78 -2.11
N GLY A 101 7.12 4.15 -1.54
CA GLY A 101 6.52 4.56 -0.27
C GLY A 101 7.42 4.32 0.96
N HIS A 102 8.61 3.74 0.77
CA HIS A 102 9.56 3.52 1.85
C HIS A 102 9.99 4.82 2.55
N GLY A 103 10.24 4.74 3.86
CA GLY A 103 10.70 5.90 4.65
C GLY A 103 9.76 7.10 4.58
N GLY A 104 8.46 6.88 4.37
CA GLY A 104 7.46 7.94 4.24
C GLY A 104 7.60 8.76 2.98
N GLY A 105 7.62 8.08 1.83
CA GLY A 105 7.79 8.68 0.51
C GLY A 105 9.26 8.95 0.22
N VAL A 106 9.98 7.93 -0.25
CA VAL A 106 11.41 7.97 -0.60
C VAL A 106 12.34 8.57 0.48
N GLY A 107 12.00 8.39 1.76
CA GLY A 107 12.82 8.86 2.88
C GLY A 107 12.47 10.22 3.45
N TRP A 108 11.39 10.87 2.99
CA TRP A 108 10.93 12.16 3.52
C TRP A 108 10.37 12.10 4.96
N GLY A 109 10.17 10.92 5.52
CA GLY A 109 9.76 10.75 6.91
C GLY A 109 8.30 11.10 7.18
N THR A 110 7.44 11.15 6.14
CA THR A 110 6.00 11.44 6.25
C THR A 110 5.23 10.23 6.81
N LEU A 111 4.06 9.85 6.27
CA LEU A 111 3.30 8.68 6.73
C LEU A 111 4.17 7.42 6.70
N CYS A 112 4.19 6.63 7.79
CA CYS A 112 4.98 5.41 7.87
C CYS A 112 4.77 4.52 6.65
N GLY A 113 5.85 4.06 6.02
CA GLY A 113 5.74 3.26 4.80
C GLY A 113 4.90 2.00 4.99
N SER A 114 4.93 1.39 6.17
CA SER A 114 4.03 0.26 6.49
C SER A 114 2.55 0.65 6.40
N LEU A 115 2.19 1.85 6.88
CA LEU A 115 0.82 2.39 6.81
C LEU A 115 0.45 2.77 5.37
N ASN A 116 1.38 3.33 4.58
CA ASN A 116 1.17 3.55 3.14
C ASN A 116 0.80 2.23 2.45
N GLY A 117 1.56 1.17 2.69
CA GLY A 117 1.31 -0.14 2.10
C GLY A 117 -0.02 -0.75 2.55
N ALA A 118 -0.35 -0.65 3.83
CA ALA A 118 -1.64 -1.11 4.36
C ALA A 118 -2.81 -0.37 3.71
N GLY A 119 -2.76 0.97 3.62
CA GLY A 119 -3.82 1.78 3.02
C GLY A 119 -4.02 1.49 1.53
N MET A 120 -2.94 1.28 0.78
CA MET A 120 -3.04 0.87 -0.63
C MET A 120 -3.69 -0.51 -0.76
N ALA A 121 -3.29 -1.48 0.08
CA ALA A 121 -3.85 -2.81 0.06
C ALA A 121 -5.34 -2.81 0.43
N THR A 122 -5.74 -2.14 1.52
CA THR A 122 -7.16 -2.07 1.92
C THR A 122 -8.01 -1.35 0.89
N GLY A 123 -7.46 -0.33 0.21
CA GLY A 123 -8.10 0.33 -0.92
C GLY A 123 -8.44 -0.64 -2.06
N PHE A 124 -7.47 -1.43 -2.53
CA PHE A 124 -7.71 -2.47 -3.55
C PHE A 124 -8.76 -3.50 -3.10
N ILE A 125 -8.67 -3.93 -1.83
CA ILE A 125 -9.46 -5.05 -1.30
C ILE A 125 -10.93 -4.66 -1.05
N ALA A 126 -11.15 -3.52 -0.39
CA ALA A 126 -12.44 -3.15 0.21
C ALA A 126 -12.92 -1.74 -0.17
N GLY A 127 -12.15 -0.99 -0.97
CA GLY A 127 -12.56 0.34 -1.46
C GLY A 127 -12.89 1.30 -0.31
N PRO A 128 -14.08 1.95 -0.30
CA PRO A 128 -14.49 2.85 0.79
C PRO A 128 -14.52 2.21 2.18
N GLU A 129 -14.83 0.91 2.30
CA GLU A 129 -14.74 0.22 3.59
C GLU A 129 -13.29 0.01 4.01
N GLY A 130 -12.38 -0.12 3.04
CA GLY A 130 -10.94 -0.19 3.25
C GLY A 130 -10.35 1.09 3.86
N GLU A 131 -10.93 2.26 3.57
CA GLU A 131 -10.56 3.53 4.21
C GLU A 131 -10.86 3.55 5.70
N LYS A 132 -11.99 2.96 6.11
CA LYS A 132 -12.33 2.81 7.54
C LYS A 132 -11.34 1.89 8.23
N ILE A 133 -11.00 0.76 7.59
CA ILE A 133 -10.06 -0.22 8.14
C ILE A 133 -8.67 0.41 8.34
N ILE A 134 -8.14 1.13 7.34
CA ILE A 134 -6.83 1.78 7.48
C ILE A 134 -6.86 2.88 8.55
N ASN A 135 -7.97 3.59 8.74
CA ASN A 135 -8.11 4.56 9.83
C ASN A 135 -7.88 3.91 11.20
N ASP A 136 -8.51 2.76 11.45
CA ASP A 136 -8.34 2.00 12.69
C ASP A 136 -6.93 1.40 12.83
N VAL A 137 -6.29 1.00 11.73
CA VAL A 137 -4.89 0.56 11.73
C VAL A 137 -3.95 1.71 12.08
N ILE A 138 -4.19 2.91 11.54
CA ILE A 138 -3.39 4.11 11.82
C ILE A 138 -3.48 4.50 13.30
N ALA A 139 -4.69 4.56 13.86
CA ALA A 139 -4.89 4.86 15.27
C ALA A 139 -4.25 3.78 16.18
N TRP A 140 -4.44 2.50 15.84
CA TRP A 140 -3.79 1.41 16.56
C TRP A 140 -2.25 1.53 16.51
N TYR A 141 -1.69 1.86 15.35
CA TYR A 141 -0.23 2.02 15.19
C TYR A 141 0.32 3.13 16.08
N ALA A 142 -0.37 4.26 16.14
CA ALA A 142 0.06 5.42 16.92
C ALA A 142 0.02 5.09 18.42
N GLY A 143 -1.08 4.50 18.88
CA GLY A 143 -1.33 4.19 20.29
C GLY A 143 -0.86 2.82 20.80
N THR A 144 -0.09 2.04 20.05
CA THR A 144 0.40 0.71 20.50
C THR A 144 1.91 0.70 20.72
N GLU A 145 2.37 0.04 21.79
CA GLU A 145 3.79 -0.24 21.97
C GLU A 145 4.29 -1.25 20.92
N LEU A 146 5.02 -0.75 19.93
CA LEU A 146 5.52 -1.55 18.81
C LEU A 146 7.06 -1.64 18.80
N PRO A 147 7.64 -2.73 18.24
CA PRO A 147 6.96 -3.88 17.61
C PRO A 147 6.53 -5.00 18.59
N ILE A 148 5.52 -5.78 18.20
CA ILE A 148 4.99 -6.96 18.92
C ILE A 148 5.49 -8.26 18.29
N TYR A 149 5.56 -8.30 16.95
CA TYR A 149 5.94 -9.46 16.17
C TYR A 149 7.33 -9.98 16.55
N LYS A 150 7.42 -11.30 16.69
CA LYS A 150 8.66 -12.02 17.01
C LYS A 150 9.01 -12.96 15.86
N PRO A 151 10.01 -12.62 15.02
CA PRO A 151 10.43 -13.51 13.94
C PRO A 151 11.06 -14.78 14.52
N ALA A 152 10.88 -15.90 13.81
CA ALA A 152 11.58 -17.15 14.13
C ALA A 152 13.11 -17.00 14.02
N SER A 153 13.58 -16.16 13.08
CA SER A 153 14.98 -15.83 12.88
C SER A 153 15.18 -14.30 12.81
N PRO A 154 15.42 -13.63 13.96
CA PRO A 154 15.67 -12.20 14.00
C PRO A 154 16.99 -11.85 13.30
N LYS A 155 17.01 -10.76 12.51
CA LYS A 155 18.21 -10.26 11.81
C LYS A 155 18.92 -9.12 12.56
N GLY A 156 18.41 -8.78 13.74
CA GLY A 156 18.97 -7.80 14.66
C GLY A 156 18.30 -7.93 16.04
N ASN A 157 18.89 -7.27 17.04
CA ASN A 157 18.41 -7.29 18.42
C ASN A 157 18.30 -5.86 18.93
N PHE A 158 17.26 -5.57 19.69
CA PHE A 158 17.05 -4.29 20.37
C PHE A 158 16.25 -4.55 21.65
N ARG A 159 16.21 -3.56 22.56
CA ARG A 159 15.64 -3.74 23.90
C ARG A 159 14.26 -3.13 24.06
N ASN A 160 14.00 -2.02 23.36
CA ASN A 160 12.84 -1.20 23.61
C ASN A 160 11.74 -1.40 22.56
N VAL A 161 10.50 -1.26 23.03
CA VAL A 161 9.32 -0.92 22.23
C VAL A 161 8.87 0.50 22.63
N ASN A 162 8.04 1.14 21.81
CA ASN A 162 7.42 2.41 22.17
C ASN A 162 6.09 2.61 21.45
N GLN A 163 5.20 3.37 22.10
CA GLN A 163 4.15 4.10 21.40
C GLN A 163 4.79 5.23 20.58
N SER A 164 4.27 5.45 19.39
CA SER A 164 4.78 6.51 18.50
C SER A 164 4.03 7.82 18.68
N ASP A 165 2.77 7.74 19.13
CA ASP A 165 1.82 8.86 19.25
C ASP A 165 1.65 9.63 17.93
N SER A 166 2.06 9.02 16.82
CA SER A 166 2.09 9.66 15.52
C SER A 166 2.21 8.62 14.41
N PRO A 167 1.42 8.74 13.32
CA PRO A 167 1.58 7.88 12.16
C PRO A 167 2.83 8.24 11.32
N LEU A 168 3.51 9.33 11.66
CA LEU A 168 4.67 9.82 10.92
C LEU A 168 5.91 8.96 11.19
N CYS A 169 6.57 8.53 10.12
CA CYS A 169 7.80 7.75 10.15
C CYS A 169 8.91 8.49 10.89
N HIS A 170 9.06 9.80 10.68
CA HIS A 170 10.07 10.61 11.33
C HIS A 170 9.93 10.58 12.86
N ILE A 171 8.70 10.79 13.35
CA ILE A 171 8.40 10.80 14.79
C ILE A 171 8.52 9.40 15.38
N SER A 172 7.88 8.40 14.75
CA SER A 172 7.90 7.02 15.23
C SER A 172 9.31 6.43 15.32
N VAL A 173 10.12 6.60 14.26
CA VAL A 173 11.50 6.09 14.26
C VAL A 173 12.39 6.96 15.15
N GLY A 174 12.22 8.28 15.15
CA GLY A 174 12.97 9.23 15.98
C GLY A 174 12.86 8.94 17.46
N LYS A 175 11.64 8.94 18.01
CA LYS A 175 11.35 8.64 19.43
C LYS A 175 11.97 7.32 19.86
N TRP A 176 11.83 6.28 19.02
CA TRP A 176 12.38 4.98 19.35
C TRP A 176 13.91 4.95 19.34
N MET A 177 14.54 5.56 18.33
CA MET A 177 16.01 5.58 18.23
C MET A 177 16.65 6.30 19.40
N GLU A 178 16.02 7.39 19.86
CA GLU A 178 16.43 8.09 21.07
C GLU A 178 16.33 7.18 22.29
N LYS A 179 15.19 6.50 22.48
CA LYS A 179 14.97 5.55 23.59
C LYS A 179 15.94 4.36 23.55
N GLU A 180 16.24 3.83 22.38
CA GLU A 180 17.16 2.70 22.22
C GLU A 180 18.64 3.10 22.31
N GLY A 181 18.94 4.37 22.03
CA GLY A 181 20.31 4.90 21.98
C GLY A 181 21.06 4.53 20.70
N VAL A 182 20.37 4.48 19.55
CA VAL A 182 20.95 4.05 18.26
C VAL A 182 20.79 5.09 17.17
N LYS A 183 21.59 4.98 16.10
CA LYS A 183 21.52 5.86 14.92
C LYS A 183 20.56 5.33 13.86
N PHE A 184 20.20 6.18 12.89
CA PHE A 184 19.25 5.82 11.83
C PHE A 184 19.69 4.65 10.94
N PHE A 185 20.97 4.52 10.60
CA PHE A 185 21.45 3.41 9.76
C PHE A 185 21.85 2.15 10.53
N SER A 186 21.41 2.03 11.78
CA SER A 186 21.70 0.89 12.66
C SER A 186 20.96 -0.40 12.22
N PRO A 187 21.58 -1.59 12.38
CA PRO A 187 20.90 -2.87 12.23
C PRO A 187 19.64 -3.00 13.10
N GLU A 188 19.66 -2.42 14.29
CA GLU A 188 18.58 -2.43 15.28
C GLU A 188 17.34 -1.70 14.75
N ARG A 189 17.53 -0.52 14.14
CA ARG A 189 16.43 0.21 13.50
C ARG A 189 15.86 -0.58 12.32
N LYS A 190 16.73 -1.19 11.50
CA LYS A 190 16.31 -2.03 10.36
C LYS A 190 15.42 -3.18 10.84
N GLU A 191 15.87 -3.90 11.86
CA GLU A 191 15.11 -4.97 12.51
C GLU A 191 13.76 -4.48 13.04
N ARG A 192 13.76 -3.38 13.81
CA ARG A 192 12.51 -2.79 14.33
C ARG A 192 11.53 -2.51 13.20
N CYS A 193 11.97 -1.82 12.15
CA CYS A 193 11.09 -1.45 11.04
C CYS A 193 10.56 -2.68 10.29
N ALA A 194 11.34 -3.75 10.17
CA ALA A 194 10.87 -5.01 9.61
C ALA A 194 9.76 -5.65 10.46
N ARG A 195 9.95 -5.71 11.78
CA ARG A 195 8.93 -6.21 12.71
C ARG A 195 7.67 -5.35 12.71
N ILE A 196 7.81 -4.02 12.65
CA ILE A 196 6.68 -3.10 12.51
C ILE A 196 5.92 -3.34 11.20
N SER A 197 6.60 -3.64 10.09
CA SER A 197 5.90 -4.01 8.84
C SER A 197 5.10 -5.30 9.00
N ALA A 198 5.63 -6.30 9.71
CA ALA A 198 4.86 -7.49 10.05
C ALA A 198 3.64 -7.16 10.93
N ASP A 199 3.83 -6.42 12.01
CA ASP A 199 2.77 -5.99 12.93
C ASP A 199 1.62 -5.27 12.20
N VAL A 200 1.96 -4.29 11.35
CA VAL A 200 0.96 -3.54 10.56
C VAL A 200 0.24 -4.45 9.57
N ALA A 201 0.96 -5.34 8.88
CA ALA A 201 0.34 -6.29 7.95
C ALA A 201 -0.60 -7.26 8.69
N MET A 202 -0.18 -7.78 9.84
CA MET A 202 -0.98 -8.66 10.70
C MET A 202 -2.23 -7.98 11.21
N LYS A 203 -2.11 -6.75 11.75
CA LYS A 203 -3.26 -5.98 12.23
C LYS A 203 -4.25 -5.73 11.09
N THR A 204 -3.75 -5.35 9.92
CA THR A 204 -4.57 -5.10 8.73
C THR A 204 -5.31 -6.38 8.30
N ALA A 205 -4.61 -7.52 8.21
CA ALA A 205 -5.22 -8.80 7.88
C ALA A 205 -6.26 -9.24 8.91
N SER A 206 -6.02 -9.02 10.20
CA SER A 206 -6.99 -9.30 11.27
C SER A 206 -8.28 -8.50 11.07
N LEU A 207 -8.19 -7.19 10.84
CA LEU A 207 -9.38 -6.36 10.62
C LEU A 207 -10.10 -6.68 9.31
N LEU A 208 -9.37 -7.04 8.25
CA LEU A 208 -9.94 -7.51 7.00
C LEU A 208 -10.68 -8.86 7.17
N ASN A 209 -10.15 -9.77 7.99
CA ASN A 209 -10.82 -11.02 8.34
C ASN A 209 -12.11 -10.76 9.12
N ASP A 210 -12.09 -9.84 10.09
CA ASP A 210 -13.29 -9.42 10.81
C ASP A 210 -14.31 -8.77 9.88
N TRP A 211 -13.85 -7.97 8.90
CA TRP A 211 -14.70 -7.34 7.90
C TRP A 211 -15.36 -8.37 6.99
N ALA A 212 -14.60 -9.37 6.54
CA ALA A 212 -15.11 -10.48 5.73
C ALA A 212 -16.17 -11.32 6.46
N ASP A 213 -16.03 -11.44 7.79
CA ASP A 213 -16.99 -12.13 8.66
C ASP A 213 -18.19 -11.23 9.07
N GLY A 214 -18.23 -9.96 8.64
CA GLY A 214 -19.27 -9.00 9.05
C GLY A 214 -19.18 -8.55 10.51
N LYS A 215 -18.04 -8.79 11.18
CA LYS A 215 -17.79 -8.48 12.59
C LYS A 215 -17.07 -7.16 12.79
N TYR A 216 -16.37 -6.66 11.76
CA TYR A 216 -15.67 -5.39 11.82
C TYR A 216 -16.66 -4.24 12.06
N LYS A 217 -16.31 -3.40 13.04
CA LYS A 217 -17.01 -2.15 13.32
C LYS A 217 -15.93 -1.05 13.40
N PRO A 218 -16.02 0.01 12.59
CA PRO A 218 -15.09 1.12 12.65
C PRO A 218 -15.04 1.68 14.08
N ALA A 219 -13.84 1.78 14.64
CA ALA A 219 -13.62 2.36 15.95
C ALA A 219 -13.40 3.88 15.88
N HIS A 220 -12.89 4.39 14.75
CA HIS A 220 -12.57 5.81 14.58
C HIS A 220 -13.35 6.46 13.42
N GLY A 221 -13.77 7.70 13.66
CA GLY A 221 -14.51 8.55 12.73
C GLY A 221 -13.61 9.34 11.77
N SER A 222 -14.15 10.44 11.25
CA SER A 222 -13.41 11.30 10.32
C SER A 222 -12.55 12.28 11.12
N ASN A 223 -11.25 12.00 11.19
CA ASN A 223 -10.29 12.81 11.95
C ASN A 223 -10.35 14.32 11.61
N VAL A 224 -10.55 14.67 10.33
CA VAL A 224 -10.70 16.07 9.89
C VAL A 224 -11.98 16.70 10.41
N LYS A 225 -13.11 15.98 10.41
CA LYS A 225 -14.36 16.50 10.96
C LYS A 225 -14.30 16.64 12.47
N ASP A 226 -13.68 15.67 13.13
CA ASP A 226 -13.62 15.60 14.58
C ASP A 226 -12.66 16.65 15.17
N ASN A 227 -11.61 17.01 14.42
CA ASN A 227 -10.53 17.89 14.92
C ASN A 227 -10.35 19.18 14.12
N GLY A 228 -11.09 19.38 13.03
CA GLY A 228 -10.99 20.56 12.17
C GLY A 228 -9.74 20.66 11.29
N ILE A 229 -8.78 19.72 11.41
CA ILE A 229 -7.54 19.65 10.65
C ILE A 229 -7.07 18.19 10.51
N THR A 230 -6.11 17.92 9.62
CA THR A 230 -5.37 16.65 9.61
C THR A 230 -4.69 16.45 10.96
N THR A 231 -5.03 15.36 11.66
CA THR A 231 -4.64 15.16 13.05
C THR A 231 -3.24 14.58 13.22
N GLN A 232 -2.61 14.98 14.31
CA GLN A 232 -1.54 14.26 14.99
C GLN A 232 -2.07 13.92 16.38
N GLU A 233 -1.77 12.75 16.95
CA GLU A 233 -2.28 12.38 18.28
C GLU A 233 -1.58 13.15 19.42
N ASN A 234 -0.57 13.92 19.06
CA ASN A 234 0.37 14.57 19.97
C ASN A 234 0.66 16.03 19.54
N CYS A 235 -0.38 16.79 19.16
CA CYS A 235 -0.25 18.14 18.58
C CYS A 235 0.82 19.01 19.26
N MET A 236 0.83 19.07 20.60
CA MET A 236 1.73 19.94 21.36
C MET A 236 3.21 19.51 21.33
N GLU A 237 3.53 18.29 20.90
CA GLU A 237 4.92 17.86 20.71
C GLU A 237 5.58 18.53 19.50
N CYS A 238 4.78 18.92 18.48
CA CYS A 238 5.26 19.60 17.28
C CYS A 238 4.79 21.06 17.21
N HIS A 239 3.56 21.30 17.62
CA HIS A 239 2.85 22.57 17.60
C HIS A 239 2.76 23.16 19.02
N GLY A 240 3.92 23.49 19.58
CA GLY A 240 4.04 24.33 20.78
C GLY A 240 3.89 25.82 20.42
N ASP A 241 4.67 26.70 21.07
CA ASP A 241 4.54 28.17 20.93
C ASP A 241 4.86 28.74 19.53
N LYS A 242 5.14 27.91 18.52
CA LYS A 242 5.62 28.31 17.19
C LYS A 242 4.78 27.72 16.06
N VAL A 243 3.46 27.69 16.20
CA VAL A 243 2.58 27.32 15.09
C VAL A 243 2.64 28.41 14.00
N PRO A 244 3.01 28.08 12.74
CA PRO A 244 2.98 29.04 11.65
C PRO A 244 1.56 29.55 11.42
N THR A 245 1.39 30.85 11.24
CA THR A 245 0.11 31.41 10.81
C THR A 245 -0.25 30.84 9.44
N PRO A 246 -1.49 30.37 9.21
CA PRO A 246 -1.91 29.92 7.89
C PRO A 246 -1.66 31.01 6.85
N ILE A 247 -1.14 30.62 5.68
CA ILE A 247 -1.04 31.54 4.55
C ILE A 247 -2.48 31.78 4.07
N THR A 248 -2.93 33.02 4.23
CA THR A 248 -4.22 33.52 3.70
C THR A 248 -4.20 33.60 2.19
#